data_AF-A0A940WPC3-F1
#
_entry.id   AF-A0A940WPC3-F1
#
_cell.length_a   1.000
_cell.length_b   1.000
_cell.length_c   1.000
_cell.angle_alpha   90.00
_cell.angle_beta   90.00
_cell.angle_gamma   90.00
#
_symmetry.space_group_name_H-M   'P 1'
#
loop_
_entity.id
_entity.type
_entity.pdbx_description
1 polymer ?
#
loop_
_entity_poly.entity_id
_entity_poly.type
_entity_poly.pdbx_seq_one_letter_code
_entity_poly.pdbx_strand_id
1 'polypeptide(L)' 'MSKAVKRQDYMDKIEELRTKMIVAARKYGMNHPLVLHYSQELDTAHNQMMMMTKPASPFLRQSVEC' A
#
# COMPACT_ATOMS: atom_id res chain seq x y z
N MET A 1 -14.92 18.26 12.65
CA MET A 1 -15.24 17.50 11.42
C MET A 1 -14.06 16.56 11.09
N SER A 2 -13.91 15.38 11.72
CA SER A 2 -12.51 15.05 12.08
C SER A 2 -11.95 13.63 11.93
N LYS A 3 -12.71 12.58 11.61
CA LYS A 3 -12.11 11.21 11.54
C LYS A 3 -12.49 10.37 10.31
N ALA A 4 -13.67 10.57 9.73
CA ALA A 4 -14.11 9.80 8.56
C ALA A 4 -13.40 10.21 7.27
N VAL A 5 -13.24 11.52 7.03
CA VAL A 5 -12.55 12.07 5.85
C VAL A 5 -11.12 11.55 5.76
N LYS A 6 -10.37 11.60 6.88
CA LYS A 6 -8.99 11.11 6.94
C LYS A 6 -8.85 9.65 6.50
N ARG A 7 -9.79 8.77 6.88
CA ARG A 7 -9.75 7.36 6.48
C ARG A 7 -9.99 7.17 4.99
N GLN A 8 -10.90 7.95 4.41
CA GLN A 8 -11.16 7.90 2.96
C GLN A 8 -9.93 8.36 2.17
N ASP A 9 -9.28 9.46 2.61
CA ASP A 9 -8.06 9.95 1.97
C ASP A 9 -6.94 8.90 1.95
N TYR A 10 -6.79 8.14 3.05
CA TYR A 10 -5.82 7.04 3.12
C TYR A 10 -6.20 5.88 2.20
N MET A 11 -7.49 5.52 2.11
CA MET A 11 -7.97 4.47 1.20
C MET A 11 -7.69 4.86 -0.26
N ASP A 12 -8.00 6.09 -0.65
CA ASP A 12 -7.77 6.58 -2.00
C ASP A 12 -6.27 6.60 -2.33
N LYS A 13 -5.43 6.96 -1.35
CA LYS A 13 -3.96 6.93 -1.49
C LYS A 13 -3.44 5.51 -1.71
N ILE A 14 -3.95 4.53 -0.97
CA ILE A 14 -3.59 3.12 -1.11
C ILE A 14 -3.96 2.62 -2.52
N GLU A 15 -5.17 2.94 -2.99
CA GLU A 15 -5.65 2.48 -4.30
C GLU A 15 -4.87 3.11 -5.46
N GLU A 16 -4.47 4.38 -5.33
CA GLU A 16 -3.58 5.05 -6.28
C GLU A 16 -2.21 4.34 -6.35
N LEU A 17 -1.62 4.00 -5.20
CA LEU A 17 -0.34 3.29 -5.11
C LEU A 17 -0.44 1.87 -5.69
N ARG A 18 -1.55 1.15 -5.46
CA ARG A 18 -1.83 -0.16 -6.08
C ARG A 18 -1.83 -0.05 -7.59
N THR A 19 -2.54 0.94 -8.12
CA THR A 19 -2.64 1.15 -9.57
C THR A 19 -1.26 1.42 -10.17
N LYS A 20 -0.45 2.29 -9.53
CA LYS A 20 0.92 2.58 -9.98
C LYS A 20 1.81 1.35 -9.94
N MET A 21 1.70 0.53 -8.90
CA MET A 21 2.45 -0.72 -8.77
C MET A 21 2.08 -1.72 -9.88
N ILE A 22 0.79 -1.91 -10.16
CA ILE A 22 0.31 -2.81 -11.23
C ILE A 22 0.77 -2.30 -12.59
N VAL A 23 0.67 -1.00 -12.85
CA VAL A 23 1.13 -0.39 -14.11
C VAL A 23 2.63 -0.57 -14.28
N ALA A 24 3.42 -0.33 -13.23
CA ALA A 24 4.87 -0.53 -13.26
C ALA A 24 5.24 -2.00 -13.47
N ALA A 25 4.54 -2.93 -12.82
CA ALA A 25 4.75 -4.37 -13.00
C ALA A 25 4.40 -4.84 -14.41
N ARG A 26 3.31 -4.31 -15.00
CA ARG A 26 2.94 -4.59 -16.40
C ARG A 26 3.94 -4.01 -17.39
N LYS A 27 4.50 -2.83 -17.11
CA LYS A 27 5.41 -2.13 -18.03
C LYS A 27 6.85 -2.64 -17.96
N TYR A 28 7.35 -2.92 -16.76
CA TYR A 28 8.76 -3.20 -16.51
C TYR A 28 9.02 -4.60 -15.91
N GLY A 29 7.97 -5.35 -15.58
CA GLY A 29 8.06 -6.62 -14.88
C GLY A 29 8.06 -6.48 -13.35
N MET A 30 7.78 -7.58 -12.65
CA MET A 30 7.67 -7.62 -11.19
C MET A 30 8.99 -7.30 -10.46
N ASN A 31 10.14 -7.62 -11.08
CA ASN A 31 11.46 -7.37 -10.48
C ASN A 31 11.98 -5.95 -10.66
N HIS A 32 11.19 -5.04 -11.25
CA HIS A 32 11.65 -3.67 -11.46
C HIS A 32 11.70 -2.89 -10.14
N PRO A 33 12.76 -2.09 -9.87
CA PRO A 33 12.88 -1.33 -8.62
C PRO A 33 11.71 -0.37 -8.35
N LEU A 34 10.99 0.07 -9.39
CA LEU A 34 9.76 0.88 -9.23
C LEU A 34 8.62 0.10 -8.58
N VAL A 35 8.49 -1.20 -8.85
CA VAL A 35 7.46 -2.05 -8.21
C VAL A 35 7.77 -2.20 -6.73
N LEU A 36 9.05 -2.42 -6.39
CA LEU A 36 9.53 -2.44 -5.01
C LEU A 36 9.29 -1.10 -4.29
N HIS A 37 9.56 0.01 -4.97
CA HIS A 37 9.33 1.34 -4.42
C HIS A 37 7.86 1.57 -4.08
N TYR A 38 6.94 1.30 -5.03
CA TYR A 38 5.50 1.45 -4.78
C TYR A 38 4.98 0.46 -3.73
N SER A 39 5.57 -0.74 -3.64
CA SER A 39 5.25 -1.70 -2.58
C SER A 39 5.61 -1.16 -1.19
N GLN A 40 6.77 -0.54 -1.03
CA GLN A 40 7.21 0.07 0.23
C GLN A 40 6.35 1.27 0.63
N GLU A 41 5.99 2.13 -0.33
CA GLU A 41 5.09 3.27 -0.07
C GLU A 41 3.69 2.80 0.35
N LEU A 42 3.17 1.76 -0.31
CA LEU A 42 1.89 1.17 0.02
C LEU A 42 1.87 0.53 1.41
N ASP A 43 2.93 -0.19 1.79
CA ASP A 43 3.09 -0.76 3.13
C ASP A 43 3.15 0.34 4.20
N THR A 44 3.87 1.43 3.92
CA THR A 44 3.96 2.58 4.83
C THR A 44 2.59 3.24 5.05
N ALA A 45 1.83 3.47 3.97
CA ALA A 45 0.48 4.04 4.06
C ALA A 45 -0.48 3.12 4.82
N HIS A 46 -0.40 1.80 4.58
CA HIS A 46 -1.16 0.81 5.35
C HIS A 46 -0.80 0.80 6.83
N ASN A 47 0.49 0.84 7.17
CA ASN A 47 0.94 0.86 8.56
C ASN A 47 0.46 2.11 9.30
N GLN A 48 0.50 3.27 8.64
CA GLN A 48 -0.03 4.52 9.18
C GLN A 48 -1.54 4.45 9.43
N MET A 49 -2.30 3.87 8.50
CA MET A 49 -3.73 3.67 8.67
C MET A 49 -4.05 2.70 9.82
N MET A 50 -3.32 1.59 9.92
CA MET A 50 -3.45 0.59 10.99
C MET A 50 -3.09 1.15 12.36
N MET A 51 -2.08 2.01 12.46
CA MET A 51 -1.74 2.70 13.72
C MET A 51 -2.88 3.58 14.23
N MET A 52 -3.74 4.10 13.35
CA MET A 52 -4.92 4.88 13.75
C MET A 52 -6.11 4.02 14.21
N THR A 53 -6.08 2.69 14.01
CA THR A 53 -7.22 1.78 14.22
C THR A 53 -7.00 0.62 15.19
N LYS A 54 -5.78 0.42 15.73
CA LYS A 54 -5.26 -0.85 16.32
C LYS A 54 -6.05 -1.49 17.51
N PRO A 55 -5.94 -2.83 17.75
CA PRO A 55 -4.64 -3.53 17.90
C PRO A 55 -4.36 -4.76 17.01
N ALA A 56 -3.09 -4.81 16.62
CA ALA A 56 -2.23 -5.90 16.13
C ALA A 56 -2.82 -7.07 15.32
N SER A 57 -2.55 -7.09 14.02
CA SER A 57 -2.15 -8.33 13.35
C SER A 57 -0.99 -8.06 12.37
N PRO A 58 0.07 -8.88 12.35
CA PRO A 58 1.28 -8.66 11.55
C PRO A 58 1.20 -9.29 10.14
N PHE A 59 0.00 -9.52 9.61
CA PHE A 59 -0.19 -10.40 8.46
C PHE A 59 -0.84 -9.65 7.29
N LEU A 60 -0.01 -9.19 6.35
CA LEU A 60 -0.26 -9.23 4.90
C LEU A 60 0.93 -8.60 4.13
N ARG A 61 2.15 -8.94 4.54
CA ARG A 61 3.24 -9.04 3.57
C ARG A 61 2.94 -10.30 2.79
N GLN A 62 2.01 -10.21 1.83
CA GLN A 62 1.71 -11.33 0.94
C GLN A 62 3.01 -11.61 0.21
N SER A 63 3.66 -12.67 0.65
CA SER A 63 4.80 -13.27 0.00
C SER A 63 4.43 -13.42 -1.47
N VAL A 64 5.05 -12.61 -2.32
CA VAL A 64 5.25 -13.03 -3.70
C VAL A 64 6.36 -14.07 -3.59
N GLU A 65 5.96 -15.30 -3.25
CA GLU A 65 6.79 -16.48 -3.43
C GLU A 65 7.03 -16.60 -4.94
N CYS A 66 8.26 -16.32 -5.35
CA CYS A 66 8.79 -16.74 -6.65
C CYS A 66 9.10 -18.24 -6.60
#